data_AF-A0A3R7EYA5-F1
#
_entry.id   AF-A0A3R7EYA5-F1
#
_cell.length_a   1.000
_cell.length_b   1.000
_cell.length_c   1.000
_cell.angle_alpha   90.00
_cell.angle_beta   90.00
_cell.angle_gamma   90.00
#
_symmetry.space_group_name_H-M   'P 1'
#
loop_
_entity.id
_entity.type
_entity.pdbx_description
1 polymer ?
#
loop_
_entity_poly.entity_id
_entity_poly.type
_entity_poly.pdbx_seq_one_letter_code
_entity_poly.pdbx_strand_id
1 'polypeptide(L)'
;MTKDIWTAVSDLADKWRHSQTVRRVISVMPRDGVPSKDRLTEMLAEFRAGGMHAHALRLNSELRYLMTQPMWEHVTRPNSFDAWFLAAYEVEVAFRLQLAWLRAQLPGYPLLGVPQLVANTPFTTHEFTWKAVWARADMARGFQLSRPPDLVIGAERIDASHELQELASALRASESWQRLAVARAALTAPDHEQLRTECKELRAELSSERVDEFEPHFALKRHQFREEHMKDAVARLTDGAAAYAQAFTDAADMVDFAVDDVLPQLVTYGHPKDVGAAADLDFLGEDRIAFQPAVPIFWTGMLVFVSDPLVEEVGQVIGASFNFGGGIESNRATLRLLPGAAASWGL
;
A
#
# COMPACT_ATOMS: atom_id res chain seq x y z
N MET A 1 10.12 8.54 -4.76
CA MET A 1 9.29 9.54 -4.05
C MET A 1 10.12 10.81 -3.91
N THR A 2 9.53 12.00 -3.73
CA THR A 2 10.30 13.25 -3.55
C THR A 2 10.32 13.68 -2.09
N LYS A 3 11.25 14.57 -1.71
CA LYS A 3 11.32 15.18 -0.37
C LYS A 3 9.99 15.80 0.06
N ASP A 4 9.32 16.50 -0.86
CA ASP A 4 8.05 17.18 -0.58
C ASP A 4 6.94 16.18 -0.27
N ILE A 5 6.88 15.05 -0.99
CA ILE A 5 5.93 13.98 -0.69
C ILE A 5 6.24 13.36 0.68
N TRP A 6 7.51 13.08 0.98
CA TRP A 6 7.92 12.55 2.29
C TRP A 6 7.51 13.47 3.45
N THR A 7 7.74 14.77 3.29
CA THR A 7 7.40 15.79 4.28
C THR A 7 5.88 15.83 4.48
N ALA A 8 5.11 15.93 3.41
CA ALA A 8 3.65 15.98 3.48
C ALA A 8 3.02 14.70 4.06
N VAL A 9 3.57 13.52 3.74
CA VAL A 9 3.12 12.25 4.34
C VAL A 9 3.48 12.17 5.82
N SER A 10 4.63 12.70 6.23
CA SER A 10 5.04 12.76 7.65
C SER A 10 4.11 13.66 8.47
N ASP A 11 3.79 14.84 7.94
CA ASP A 11 2.86 15.78 8.58
C ASP A 11 1.44 15.19 8.69
N LEU A 12 0.98 14.51 7.64
CA LEU A 12 -0.28 13.79 7.66
C LEU A 12 -0.26 12.65 8.71
N ALA A 13 0.86 11.92 8.83
CA ALA A 13 1.02 10.87 9.83
C ALA A 13 0.92 11.45 11.26
N ASP A 14 1.48 12.63 11.50
CA ASP A 14 1.30 13.33 12.78
C ASP A 14 -0.17 13.60 13.08
N LYS A 15 -0.96 14.08 12.13
CA LYS A 15 -2.42 14.27 12.33
C LYS A 15 -3.12 12.98 12.72
N TRP A 16 -2.85 11.88 12.01
CA TRP A 16 -3.41 10.57 12.34
C TRP A 16 -3.03 10.11 13.76
N ARG A 17 -1.77 10.33 14.17
CA ARG A 17 -1.28 9.99 15.52
C ARG A 17 -1.92 10.80 16.64
N HIS A 18 -2.66 11.87 16.36
CA HIS A 18 -3.40 12.61 17.39
C HIS A 18 -4.74 11.96 17.77
N SER A 19 -5.29 11.07 16.95
CA SER A 19 -6.55 10.38 17.28
C SER A 19 -6.37 9.33 18.38
N GLN A 20 -7.28 9.33 19.34
CA GLN A 20 -7.34 8.32 20.39
C GLN A 20 -7.70 6.95 19.84
N THR A 21 -8.62 6.89 18.88
CA THR A 21 -9.03 5.64 18.21
C THR A 21 -7.88 5.04 17.41
N VAL A 22 -7.14 5.86 16.66
CA VAL A 22 -5.93 5.41 15.96
C VAL A 22 -4.89 4.89 16.94
N ARG A 23 -4.61 5.63 18.02
CA ARG A 23 -3.69 5.19 19.09
C ARG A 23 -4.07 3.85 19.69
N ARG A 24 -5.38 3.63 19.92
CA ARG A 24 -5.92 2.36 20.42
C ARG A 24 -5.72 1.22 19.42
N VAL A 25 -5.86 1.46 18.12
CA VAL A 25 -5.63 0.43 17.10
C VAL A 25 -4.14 0.09 17.02
N ILE A 26 -3.25 1.09 16.96
CA ILE A 26 -1.81 0.87 16.82
C ILE A 26 -1.14 0.32 18.08
N SER A 27 -1.72 0.53 19.28
CA SER A 27 -1.07 0.14 20.55
C SER A 27 -0.90 -1.37 20.72
N VAL A 28 -1.64 -2.17 19.97
CA VAL A 28 -1.58 -3.64 20.00
C VAL A 28 -0.90 -4.23 18.76
N MET A 29 -0.33 -3.38 17.89
CA MET A 29 0.39 -3.86 16.71
C MET A 29 1.69 -4.53 17.14
N PRO A 30 1.99 -5.76 16.65
CA PRO A 30 3.21 -6.48 17.01
C PRO A 30 4.47 -5.68 16.68
N ARG A 31 5.42 -5.64 17.61
CA ARG A 31 6.74 -4.99 17.44
C ARG A 31 7.87 -6.01 17.44
N ASP A 32 8.85 -5.79 16.57
CA ASP A 32 9.98 -6.69 16.34
C ASP A 32 10.80 -6.93 17.61
N GLY A 33 10.99 -8.22 17.94
CA GLY A 33 11.82 -8.64 19.06
C GLY A 33 11.25 -8.29 20.45
N VAL A 34 9.98 -7.84 20.54
CA VAL A 34 9.34 -7.50 21.80
C VAL A 34 8.17 -8.45 22.06
N PRO A 35 8.35 -9.47 22.93
CA PRO A 35 7.24 -10.31 23.38
C PRO A 35 6.17 -9.46 24.07
N SER A 36 4.92 -9.59 23.64
CA SER A 36 3.77 -8.98 24.32
C SER A 36 3.07 -10.00 25.20
N LYS A 37 2.49 -9.55 26.31
CA LYS A 37 1.58 -10.35 27.15
C LYS A 37 0.10 -10.05 26.86
N ASP A 38 -0.16 -9.09 25.96
CA ASP A 38 -1.50 -8.77 25.51
C ASP A 38 -1.94 -9.79 24.47
N ARG A 39 -3.00 -10.53 24.78
CA ARG A 39 -3.53 -11.61 23.93
C ARG A 39 -3.94 -11.13 22.54
N LEU A 40 -4.37 -9.87 22.42
CA LEU A 40 -4.72 -9.30 21.12
C LEU A 40 -3.46 -9.07 20.28
N THR A 41 -2.40 -8.54 20.87
CA THR A 41 -1.09 -8.43 20.21
C THR A 41 -0.53 -9.80 19.80
N GLU A 42 -0.63 -10.82 20.65
CA GLU A 42 -0.22 -12.20 20.33
C GLU A 42 -1.00 -12.75 19.13
N MET A 43 -2.32 -12.58 19.14
CA MET A 43 -3.21 -12.98 18.04
C MET A 43 -2.82 -12.31 16.71
N LEU A 44 -2.55 -11.01 16.73
CA LEU A 44 -2.12 -10.26 15.54
C LEU A 44 -0.72 -10.67 15.06
N ALA A 45 0.17 -11.03 15.98
CA ALA A 45 1.49 -11.55 15.63
C ALA A 45 1.38 -12.89 14.90
N GLU A 46 0.43 -13.74 15.29
CA GLU A 46 0.16 -15.01 14.61
C GLU A 46 -0.35 -14.80 13.18
N PHE A 47 -1.34 -13.90 12.99
CA PHE A 47 -1.81 -13.53 11.65
C PHE A 47 -0.68 -12.95 10.79
N ARG A 48 0.16 -12.09 11.37
CA ARG A 48 1.35 -11.54 10.68
C ARG A 48 2.33 -12.63 10.26
N ALA A 49 2.59 -13.60 11.12
CA ALA A 49 3.47 -14.73 10.80
C ALA A 49 2.89 -15.63 9.69
N GLY A 50 1.56 -15.75 9.59
CA GLY A 50 0.89 -16.51 8.54
C GLY A 50 0.64 -15.75 7.24
N GLY A 51 1.28 -14.58 7.04
CA GLY A 51 1.23 -13.84 5.78
C GLY A 51 0.21 -12.71 5.74
N MET A 52 -0.17 -12.13 6.88
CA MET A 52 -0.88 -10.85 6.87
C MET A 52 0.07 -9.72 6.43
N HIS A 53 -0.32 -8.96 5.42
CA HIS A 53 0.42 -7.83 4.85
C HIS A 53 -0.21 -6.47 5.23
N ALA A 54 -1.46 -6.44 5.69
CA ALA A 54 -2.11 -5.20 6.11
C ALA A 54 -1.40 -4.53 7.30
N HIS A 55 -1.32 -3.21 7.19
CA HIS A 55 -0.90 -2.30 8.24
C HIS A 55 -2.11 -1.80 9.04
N ALA A 56 -1.85 -1.13 10.18
CA ALA A 56 -2.88 -0.70 11.13
C ALA A 56 -4.05 0.10 10.51
N LEU A 57 -3.79 0.89 9.46
CA LEU A 57 -4.82 1.69 8.79
C LEU A 57 -5.73 0.93 7.81
N ARG A 58 -5.41 -0.32 7.43
CA ARG A 58 -6.19 -1.17 6.51
C ARG A 58 -6.41 -2.58 7.07
N LEU A 59 -6.33 -2.72 8.39
CA LEU A 59 -6.26 -4.00 9.06
C LEU A 59 -7.61 -4.74 9.08
N ASN A 60 -8.74 -4.04 9.03
CA ASN A 60 -10.06 -4.64 9.23
C ASN A 60 -10.46 -5.55 8.07
N SER A 61 -10.32 -5.09 6.82
CA SER A 61 -10.68 -5.88 5.64
C SER A 61 -9.87 -7.16 5.52
N GLU A 62 -8.56 -7.08 5.79
CA GLU A 62 -7.69 -8.24 5.72
C GLU A 62 -7.97 -9.24 6.86
N LEU A 63 -8.10 -8.77 8.10
CA LEU A 63 -8.48 -9.66 9.21
C LEU A 63 -9.84 -10.32 8.99
N ARG A 64 -10.82 -9.58 8.42
CA ARG A 64 -12.11 -10.16 8.07
C ARG A 64 -11.96 -11.33 7.11
N TYR A 65 -11.10 -11.21 6.11
CA TYR A 65 -10.80 -12.28 5.17
C TYR A 65 -10.03 -13.45 5.82
N LEU A 66 -9.00 -13.16 6.63
CA LEU A 66 -8.21 -14.19 7.30
C LEU A 66 -9.07 -14.99 8.28
N MET A 67 -9.93 -14.33 9.04
CA MET A 67 -10.84 -14.98 9.99
C MET A 67 -11.89 -15.89 9.34
N THR A 68 -12.14 -15.79 8.03
CA THR A 68 -13.02 -16.72 7.32
C THR A 68 -12.30 -17.94 6.77
N GLN A 69 -10.97 -18.02 6.88
CA GLN A 69 -10.21 -19.17 6.38
C GLN A 69 -10.16 -20.29 7.43
N PRO A 70 -10.35 -21.57 7.04
CA PRO A 70 -10.33 -22.70 7.97
C PRO A 70 -9.02 -22.83 8.77
N MET A 71 -7.89 -22.43 8.17
CA MET A 71 -6.57 -22.49 8.81
C MET A 71 -6.40 -21.58 10.02
N TRP A 72 -7.35 -20.69 10.29
CA TRP A 72 -7.33 -19.76 11.42
C TRP A 72 -8.41 -20.05 12.48
N GLU A 73 -9.11 -21.19 12.38
CA GLU A 73 -10.14 -21.60 13.33
C GLU A 73 -9.60 -21.84 14.75
N HIS A 74 -8.31 -22.16 14.89
CA HIS A 74 -7.66 -22.40 16.18
C HIS A 74 -7.31 -21.12 16.95
N VAL A 75 -7.36 -19.95 16.29
CA VAL A 75 -6.99 -18.68 16.91
C VAL A 75 -8.07 -18.21 17.87
N THR A 76 -7.74 -18.15 19.16
CA THR A 76 -8.68 -17.75 20.22
C THR A 76 -8.84 -16.23 20.27
N ARG A 77 -10.06 -15.73 20.12
CA ARG A 77 -10.36 -14.30 20.19
C ARG A 77 -10.40 -13.80 21.63
N PRO A 78 -9.61 -12.78 22.01
CA PRO A 78 -9.71 -12.18 23.33
C PRO A 78 -11.00 -11.35 23.48
N ASN A 79 -11.46 -11.14 24.72
CA ASN A 79 -12.68 -10.36 25.01
C ASN A 79 -12.63 -8.91 24.50
N SER A 80 -11.43 -8.35 24.29
CA SER A 80 -11.23 -7.02 23.73
C SER A 80 -11.35 -6.95 22.20
N PHE A 81 -11.41 -8.11 21.53
CA PHE A 81 -11.32 -8.21 20.08
C PHE A 81 -12.41 -7.42 19.37
N ASP A 82 -13.70 -7.65 19.66
CA ASP A 82 -14.79 -7.04 18.91
C ASP A 82 -14.78 -5.50 18.99
N ALA A 83 -14.51 -4.96 20.18
CA ALA A 83 -14.44 -3.51 20.39
C ALA A 83 -13.22 -2.88 19.71
N TRP A 84 -12.09 -3.60 19.64
CA TRP A 84 -10.91 -3.16 18.88
C TRP A 84 -11.12 -3.32 17.37
N PHE A 85 -11.77 -4.40 16.92
CA PHE A 85 -12.05 -4.67 15.52
C PHE A 85 -13.00 -3.61 14.93
N LEU A 86 -13.98 -3.15 15.71
CA LEU A 86 -14.82 -2.00 15.35
C LEU A 86 -13.99 -0.71 15.21
N ALA A 87 -13.08 -0.42 16.14
CA ALA A 87 -12.19 0.73 16.05
C ALA A 87 -11.28 0.66 14.80
N ALA A 88 -10.76 -0.53 14.47
CA ALA A 88 -9.99 -0.76 13.25
C ALA A 88 -10.83 -0.54 11.98
N TYR A 89 -12.11 -0.90 11.99
CA TYR A 89 -13.03 -0.59 10.89
C TYR A 89 -13.23 0.92 10.72
N GLU A 90 -13.45 1.66 11.80
CA GLU A 90 -13.61 3.13 11.75
C GLU A 90 -12.36 3.82 11.20
N VAL A 91 -11.18 3.37 11.63
CA VAL A 91 -9.88 3.81 11.10
C VAL A 91 -9.77 3.53 9.60
N GLU A 92 -10.09 2.31 9.17
CA GLU A 92 -10.00 1.93 7.75
C GLU A 92 -10.98 2.69 6.86
N VAL A 93 -12.18 2.99 7.34
CA VAL A 93 -13.16 3.82 6.59
C VAL A 93 -12.60 5.22 6.34
N ALA A 94 -12.04 5.87 7.37
CA ALA A 94 -11.42 7.18 7.23
C ALA A 94 -10.19 7.13 6.29
N PHE A 95 -9.38 6.08 6.42
CA PHE A 95 -8.22 5.83 5.57
C PHE A 95 -8.60 5.69 4.09
N ARG A 96 -9.63 4.90 3.80
CA ARG A 96 -10.14 4.73 2.43
C ARG A 96 -10.70 6.03 1.85
N LEU A 97 -11.37 6.84 2.68
CA LEU A 97 -11.93 8.12 2.26
C LEU A 97 -10.84 9.10 1.81
N GLN A 98 -9.74 9.23 2.57
CA GLN A 98 -8.62 10.09 2.17
C GLN A 98 -7.92 9.56 0.90
N LEU A 99 -7.72 8.25 0.78
CA LEU A 99 -7.04 7.65 -0.35
C LEU A 99 -7.88 7.84 -1.62
N ALA A 100 -9.19 7.64 -1.52
CA ALA A 100 -10.13 7.93 -2.61
C ALA A 100 -10.09 9.39 -3.04
N TRP A 101 -10.02 10.34 -2.10
CA TRP A 101 -9.93 11.76 -2.43
C TRP A 101 -8.60 12.13 -3.11
N LEU A 102 -7.47 11.58 -2.64
CA LEU A 102 -6.15 11.77 -3.27
C LEU A 102 -6.11 11.19 -4.69
N ARG A 103 -6.60 9.96 -4.87
CA ARG A 103 -6.75 9.33 -6.20
C ARG A 103 -7.65 10.14 -7.13
N ALA A 104 -8.69 10.79 -6.59
CA ALA A 104 -9.59 11.64 -7.37
C ALA A 104 -8.93 12.91 -7.90
N GLN A 105 -7.74 13.27 -7.42
CA GLN A 105 -6.99 14.39 -7.97
C GLN A 105 -6.26 14.03 -9.27
N LEU A 106 -6.09 12.73 -9.59
CA LEU A 106 -5.32 12.29 -10.76
C LEU A 106 -5.86 12.86 -12.09
N PRO A 107 -4.99 13.16 -13.06
CA PRO A 107 -5.40 13.65 -14.37
C PRO A 107 -6.34 12.67 -15.06
N GLY A 108 -7.54 13.14 -15.42
CA GLY A 108 -8.54 12.33 -16.12
C GLY A 108 -9.53 11.60 -15.23
N TYR A 109 -9.39 11.65 -13.90
CA TYR A 109 -10.41 11.12 -13.00
C TYR A 109 -11.77 11.86 -13.18
N PRO A 110 -12.92 11.16 -13.11
CA PRO A 110 -13.08 9.70 -12.91
C PRO A 110 -13.04 8.88 -14.21
N LEU A 111 -12.84 9.52 -15.37
CA LEU A 111 -12.89 8.90 -16.70
C LEU A 111 -11.54 8.28 -17.11
N LEU A 112 -10.92 7.52 -16.21
CA LEU A 112 -9.65 6.83 -16.43
C LEU A 112 -9.88 5.54 -17.21
N GLY A 113 -9.87 5.64 -18.54
CA GLY A 113 -10.05 4.49 -19.44
C GLY A 113 -8.79 3.66 -19.61
N VAL A 114 -8.43 2.85 -18.60
CA VAL A 114 -7.24 1.98 -18.59
C VAL A 114 -7.60 0.55 -18.17
N PRO A 115 -6.93 -0.50 -18.69
CA PRO A 115 -7.23 -1.89 -18.34
C PRO A 115 -7.17 -2.18 -16.84
N GLN A 116 -6.26 -1.52 -16.11
CA GLN A 116 -6.07 -1.70 -14.67
C GLN A 116 -7.34 -1.43 -13.85
N LEU A 117 -8.21 -0.51 -14.30
CA LEU A 117 -9.44 -0.13 -13.61
C LEU A 117 -10.70 -0.85 -14.14
N VAL A 118 -10.54 -1.86 -14.99
CA VAL A 118 -11.62 -2.76 -15.37
C VAL A 118 -12.12 -3.52 -14.13
N ALA A 119 -13.42 -3.86 -14.10
CA ALA A 119 -14.01 -4.62 -13.00
C ALA A 119 -13.30 -5.97 -12.79
N ASN A 120 -13.19 -6.40 -11.53
CA ASN A 120 -12.55 -7.64 -11.10
C ASN A 120 -11.03 -7.73 -11.34
N THR A 121 -10.35 -6.65 -11.71
CA THR A 121 -8.88 -6.58 -11.65
C THR A 121 -8.41 -6.52 -10.18
N PRO A 122 -7.11 -6.70 -9.90
CA PRO A 122 -6.57 -6.51 -8.55
C PRO A 122 -6.86 -5.13 -7.95
N PHE A 123 -7.09 -4.12 -8.79
CA PHE A 123 -7.45 -2.77 -8.37
C PHE A 123 -8.93 -2.61 -8.03
N THR A 124 -9.85 -3.42 -8.54
CA THR A 124 -11.31 -3.15 -8.40
C THR A 124 -12.11 -4.33 -7.84
N THR A 125 -11.49 -5.49 -7.63
CA THR A 125 -12.15 -6.68 -7.10
C THR A 125 -12.72 -6.46 -5.69
N HIS A 126 -13.79 -7.20 -5.38
CA HIS A 126 -14.35 -7.29 -4.02
C HIS A 126 -13.82 -8.51 -3.25
N GLU A 127 -13.04 -9.35 -3.92
CA GLU A 127 -12.35 -10.48 -3.30
C GLU A 127 -10.99 -10.07 -2.74
N PHE A 128 -10.28 -11.06 -2.21
CA PHE A 128 -8.92 -10.90 -1.72
C PHE A 128 -7.99 -10.22 -2.73
N THR A 129 -7.27 -9.19 -2.27
CA THR A 129 -6.20 -8.51 -2.99
C THR A 129 -5.29 -7.83 -1.97
N TRP A 130 -4.00 -7.73 -2.30
CA TRP A 130 -3.03 -7.03 -1.46
C TRP A 130 -3.09 -5.51 -1.61
N LYS A 131 -3.73 -4.99 -2.67
CA LYS A 131 -3.82 -3.56 -2.97
C LYS A 131 -5.07 -2.92 -2.34
N ALA A 132 -4.96 -1.66 -1.92
CA ALA A 132 -6.13 -0.87 -1.59
C ALA A 132 -7.03 -0.67 -2.84
N VAL A 133 -8.26 -1.18 -2.79
CA VAL A 133 -9.15 -1.20 -3.98
C VAL A 133 -9.69 0.18 -4.37
N TRP A 134 -9.81 0.39 -5.67
CA TRP A 134 -10.55 1.46 -6.34
C TRP A 134 -12.04 1.12 -6.32
N ALA A 135 -12.67 1.29 -5.16
CA ALA A 135 -14.08 1.01 -5.00
C ALA A 135 -14.93 1.90 -5.93
N ARG A 136 -15.84 1.29 -6.68
CA ARG A 136 -16.73 2.00 -7.60
C ARG A 136 -17.57 3.08 -6.92
N ALA A 137 -17.99 2.81 -5.68
CA ALA A 137 -18.72 3.79 -4.87
C ALA A 137 -17.87 5.05 -4.64
N ASP A 138 -16.58 4.88 -4.32
CA ASP A 138 -15.67 6.00 -4.10
C ASP A 138 -15.38 6.76 -5.41
N MET A 139 -15.26 6.05 -6.53
CA MET A 139 -15.14 6.67 -7.87
C MET A 139 -16.35 7.51 -8.29
N ALA A 140 -17.54 7.14 -7.83
CA ALA A 140 -18.78 7.83 -8.16
C ALA A 140 -19.09 9.04 -7.25
N ARG A 141 -18.28 9.32 -6.22
CA ARG A 141 -18.59 10.35 -5.20
C ARG A 141 -18.30 11.78 -5.62
N GLY A 142 -17.65 12.02 -6.76
CA GLY A 142 -17.38 13.37 -7.23
C GLY A 142 -16.26 14.08 -6.46
N PHE A 143 -15.32 13.34 -5.86
CA PHE A 143 -14.25 13.90 -5.03
C PHE A 143 -13.31 14.86 -5.77
N GLN A 144 -13.23 14.77 -7.10
CA GLN A 144 -12.45 15.70 -7.94
C GLN A 144 -12.96 17.14 -7.88
N LEU A 145 -14.22 17.35 -7.47
CA LEU A 145 -14.84 18.67 -7.30
C LEU A 145 -14.96 19.07 -5.82
N SER A 146 -14.49 18.22 -4.92
CA SER A 146 -14.72 18.36 -3.48
C SER A 146 -13.46 18.86 -2.79
N ARG A 147 -13.65 19.64 -1.71
CA ARG A 147 -12.58 19.94 -0.76
C ARG A 147 -12.07 18.65 -0.09
N PRO A 148 -10.86 18.64 0.51
CA PRO A 148 -10.39 17.51 1.29
C PRO A 148 -11.43 17.07 2.33
N PRO A 149 -11.60 15.76 2.55
CA PRO A 149 -12.50 15.26 3.57
C PRO A 149 -11.91 15.48 4.97
N ASP A 150 -12.79 15.67 5.95
CA ASP A 150 -12.40 15.47 7.35
C ASP A 150 -12.23 13.97 7.62
N LEU A 151 -11.26 13.61 8.46
CA LEU A 151 -11.08 12.22 8.88
C LEU A 151 -11.99 11.97 10.09
N VAL A 152 -13.14 11.34 9.82
CA VAL A 152 -14.10 10.96 10.86
C VAL A 152 -13.81 9.55 11.32
N ILE A 153 -13.33 9.41 12.56
CA ILE A 153 -12.93 8.13 13.16
C ILE A 153 -13.73 7.96 14.44
N GLY A 154 -14.78 7.14 14.40
CA GLY A 154 -15.74 7.01 15.49
C GLY A 154 -16.39 8.36 15.81
N ALA A 155 -16.24 8.85 17.04
CA ALA A 155 -16.73 10.16 17.47
C ALA A 155 -15.73 11.31 17.21
N GLU A 156 -14.50 10.99 16.79
CA GLU A 156 -13.47 11.99 16.53
C GLU A 156 -13.59 12.55 15.11
N ARG A 157 -13.32 13.84 14.97
CA ARG A 157 -13.19 14.51 13.67
C ARG A 157 -11.86 15.23 13.63
N ILE A 158 -10.98 14.76 12.77
CA ILE A 158 -9.65 15.35 12.57
C ILE A 158 -9.70 16.18 11.30
N ASP A 159 -9.44 17.48 11.44
CA ASP A 159 -9.18 18.33 10.28
C ASP A 159 -7.73 18.10 9.81
N ALA A 160 -7.61 17.36 8.72
CA ALA A 160 -6.36 17.12 8.01
C ALA A 160 -6.37 17.79 6.62
N SER A 161 -7.22 18.81 6.43
CA SER A 161 -7.45 19.41 5.11
C SER A 161 -6.18 20.04 4.54
N HIS A 162 -5.39 20.69 5.39
CA HIS A 162 -4.13 21.30 5.01
C HIS A 162 -3.12 20.25 4.58
N GLU A 163 -2.90 19.21 5.38
CA GLU A 163 -1.92 18.15 5.11
C GLU A 163 -2.29 17.34 3.87
N LEU A 164 -3.59 17.08 3.65
CA LEU A 164 -4.08 16.45 2.43
C LEU A 164 -3.87 17.34 1.20
N GLN A 165 -4.01 18.66 1.32
CA GLN A 165 -3.73 19.60 0.22
C GLN A 165 -2.26 19.69 -0.10
N GLU A 166 -1.39 19.73 0.91
CA GLU A 166 0.06 19.71 0.74
C GLU A 166 0.50 18.40 0.05
N LEU A 167 0.01 17.26 0.52
CA LEU A 167 0.30 15.97 -0.12
C LEU A 167 -0.20 15.91 -1.57
N ALA A 168 -1.43 16.36 -1.83
CA ALA A 168 -1.96 16.42 -3.19
C ALA A 168 -1.14 17.35 -4.08
N SER A 169 -0.64 18.47 -3.55
CA SER A 169 0.19 19.42 -4.30
C SER A 169 1.57 18.84 -4.60
N ALA A 170 2.21 18.20 -3.63
CA ALA A 170 3.48 17.49 -3.82
C ALA A 170 3.35 16.34 -4.84
N LEU A 171 2.26 15.57 -4.77
CA LEU A 171 1.96 14.51 -5.75
C LEU A 171 1.75 15.09 -7.16
N ARG A 172 1.01 16.19 -7.32
CA ARG A 172 0.83 16.87 -8.62
C ARG A 172 2.14 17.39 -9.21
N ALA A 173 3.07 17.81 -8.36
CA ALA A 173 4.39 18.28 -8.77
C ALA A 173 5.34 17.14 -9.18
N SER A 174 5.01 15.89 -8.83
CA SER A 174 5.84 14.73 -9.15
C SER A 174 5.88 14.40 -10.64
N GLU A 175 6.99 13.82 -11.08
CA GLU A 175 7.21 13.47 -12.48
C GLU A 175 6.18 12.45 -12.99
N SER A 176 5.83 11.42 -12.20
CA SER A 176 4.85 10.40 -12.61
C SER A 176 3.47 11.03 -12.87
N TRP A 177 3.08 12.02 -12.07
CA TRP A 177 1.83 12.75 -12.25
C TRP A 177 1.83 13.60 -13.52
N GLN A 178 2.93 14.34 -13.75
CA GLN A 178 3.08 15.14 -14.96
C GLN A 178 3.10 14.26 -16.22
N ARG A 179 3.80 13.12 -16.17
CA ARG A 179 3.83 12.12 -17.24
C ARG A 179 2.43 11.60 -17.55
N LEU A 180 1.60 11.31 -16.55
CA LEU A 180 0.20 10.91 -16.77
C LEU A 180 -0.61 12.03 -17.45
N ALA A 181 -0.46 13.28 -17.02
CA ALA A 181 -1.16 14.40 -17.64
C ALA A 181 -0.78 14.58 -19.12
N VAL A 182 0.51 14.48 -19.43
CA VAL A 182 1.04 14.57 -20.80
C VAL A 182 0.59 13.39 -21.65
N ALA A 183 0.75 12.15 -21.17
CA ALA A 183 0.36 10.95 -21.91
C ALA A 183 -1.14 10.95 -22.21
N ARG A 184 -1.97 11.39 -21.27
CA ARG A 184 -3.41 11.55 -21.48
C ARG A 184 -3.73 12.56 -22.58
N ALA A 185 -3.05 13.71 -22.58
CA ALA A 185 -3.26 14.76 -23.57
C ALA A 185 -2.78 14.35 -24.97
N ALA A 186 -1.84 13.42 -25.05
CA ALA A 186 -1.30 12.89 -26.31
C ALA A 186 -2.14 11.76 -26.93
N LEU A 187 -3.16 11.23 -26.22
CA LEU A 187 -4.01 10.16 -26.74
C LEU A 187 -4.74 10.59 -28.01
N THR A 188 -4.63 9.74 -29.03
CA THR A 188 -5.33 9.88 -30.31
C THR A 188 -6.59 9.01 -30.34
N ALA A 189 -7.43 9.17 -31.36
CA ALA A 189 -8.61 8.32 -31.54
C ALA A 189 -8.27 6.82 -31.66
N PRO A 190 -7.23 6.40 -32.41
CA PRO A 190 -6.73 5.03 -32.39
C PRO A 190 -6.37 4.52 -30.99
N ASP A 191 -5.63 5.31 -30.19
CA ASP A 191 -5.26 4.90 -28.83
C ASP A 191 -6.49 4.67 -27.95
N HIS A 192 -7.49 5.55 -28.05
CA HIS A 192 -8.75 5.40 -27.34
C HIS A 192 -9.54 4.15 -27.75
N GLU A 193 -9.49 3.76 -29.03
CA GLU A 193 -10.15 2.54 -29.51
C GLU A 193 -9.43 1.29 -28.99
N GLN A 194 -8.09 1.30 -29.00
CA GLN A 194 -7.28 0.21 -28.47
C GLN A 194 -7.55 -0.01 -26.98
N LEU A 195 -7.51 1.07 -26.17
CA LEU A 195 -7.84 1.01 -24.74
C LEU A 195 -9.25 0.46 -24.49
N ARG A 196 -10.23 0.88 -25.30
CA ARG A 196 -11.61 0.40 -25.16
C ARG A 196 -11.74 -1.08 -25.50
N THR A 197 -11.07 -1.53 -26.54
CA THR A 197 -11.05 -2.94 -26.98
C THR A 197 -10.44 -3.81 -25.88
N GLU A 198 -9.23 -3.48 -25.41
CA GLU A 198 -8.57 -4.25 -24.34
C GLU A 198 -9.38 -4.22 -23.04
N CYS A 199 -9.97 -3.08 -22.66
CA CYS A 199 -10.84 -3.02 -21.49
C CYS A 199 -12.09 -3.90 -21.61
N LYS A 200 -12.62 -4.06 -22.83
CA LYS A 200 -13.81 -4.90 -23.09
C LYS A 200 -13.43 -6.37 -23.03
N GLU A 201 -12.31 -6.75 -23.63
CA GLU A 201 -11.80 -8.13 -23.62
C GLU A 201 -11.44 -8.58 -22.21
N LEU A 202 -10.64 -7.77 -21.48
CA LEU A 202 -10.27 -8.05 -20.10
C LEU A 202 -11.50 -8.20 -19.19
N ARG A 203 -12.56 -7.39 -19.39
CA ARG A 203 -13.80 -7.52 -18.62
C ARG A 203 -14.47 -8.88 -18.85
N ALA A 204 -14.43 -9.40 -20.06
CA ALA A 204 -14.98 -10.71 -20.38
C ALA A 204 -14.12 -11.85 -19.80
N GLU A 205 -12.80 -11.70 -19.81
CA GLU A 205 -11.86 -12.65 -19.22
C GLU A 205 -11.95 -12.72 -17.69
N LEU A 206 -12.17 -11.58 -17.04
CA LEU A 206 -12.28 -11.48 -15.58
C LEU A 206 -13.74 -11.48 -15.07
N SER A 207 -14.68 -12.03 -15.85
CA SER A 207 -16.05 -12.22 -15.36
C SER A 207 -16.04 -13.17 -14.14
N SER A 208 -17.02 -13.02 -13.24
CA SER A 208 -17.09 -13.88 -12.05
C SER A 208 -17.15 -15.36 -12.42
N GLU A 209 -17.87 -15.71 -13.47
CA GLU A 209 -17.98 -17.07 -13.98
C GLU A 209 -16.62 -17.61 -14.46
N ARG A 210 -15.80 -16.78 -15.12
CA ARG A 210 -14.47 -17.19 -15.59
C ARG A 210 -13.48 -17.39 -14.46
N VAL A 211 -13.50 -16.51 -13.45
CA VAL A 211 -12.63 -16.69 -12.28
C VAL A 211 -13.06 -17.92 -11.48
N ASP A 212 -14.37 -18.17 -11.33
CA ASP A 212 -14.91 -19.35 -10.67
C ASP A 212 -14.59 -20.65 -11.41
N GLU A 213 -14.63 -20.63 -12.76
CA GLU A 213 -14.19 -21.74 -13.61
C GLU A 213 -12.71 -22.06 -13.42
N PHE A 214 -11.86 -21.03 -13.34
CA PHE A 214 -10.42 -21.20 -13.15
C PHE A 214 -10.07 -21.75 -11.76
N GLU A 215 -10.61 -21.15 -10.70
CA GLU A 215 -10.32 -21.55 -9.33
C GLU A 215 -11.45 -21.14 -8.37
N PRO A 216 -12.30 -22.08 -7.91
CA PRO A 216 -13.46 -21.74 -7.09
C PRO A 216 -13.15 -21.46 -5.61
N HIS A 217 -12.00 -21.90 -5.08
CA HIS A 217 -11.78 -21.87 -3.62
C HIS A 217 -10.57 -21.04 -3.19
N PHE A 218 -9.46 -21.09 -3.93
CA PHE A 218 -8.21 -20.50 -3.46
C PHE A 218 -8.05 -19.03 -3.88
N ALA A 219 -8.33 -18.11 -2.95
CA ALA A 219 -8.33 -16.67 -3.26
C ALA A 219 -6.97 -16.13 -3.75
N LEU A 220 -5.85 -16.67 -3.27
CA LEU A 220 -4.51 -16.26 -3.76
C LEU A 220 -4.32 -16.61 -5.24
N LYS A 221 -4.70 -17.81 -5.66
CA LYS A 221 -4.65 -18.22 -7.07
C LYS A 221 -5.59 -17.37 -7.93
N ARG A 222 -6.79 -17.08 -7.43
CA ARG A 222 -7.74 -16.16 -8.09
C ARG A 222 -7.17 -14.75 -8.22
N HIS A 223 -6.42 -14.27 -7.22
CA HIS A 223 -5.71 -13.00 -7.29
C HIS A 223 -4.60 -13.02 -8.35
N GLN A 224 -3.77 -14.08 -8.37
CA GLN A 224 -2.71 -14.28 -9.37
C GLN A 224 -3.29 -14.30 -10.80
N PHE A 225 -4.37 -15.04 -11.01
CA PHE A 225 -5.08 -15.08 -12.30
C PHE A 225 -5.50 -13.68 -12.77
N ARG A 226 -6.11 -12.88 -11.90
CA ARG A 226 -6.50 -11.50 -12.21
C ARG A 226 -5.31 -10.60 -12.51
N GLU A 227 -4.22 -10.78 -11.76
CA GLU A 227 -3.00 -10.01 -11.94
C GLU A 227 -2.32 -10.33 -13.27
N GLU A 228 -2.20 -11.61 -13.63
CA GLU A 228 -1.63 -12.08 -14.90
C GLU A 228 -2.43 -11.55 -16.09
N HIS A 229 -3.75 -11.78 -16.11
CA HIS A 229 -4.61 -11.30 -17.21
C HIS A 229 -4.62 -9.77 -17.34
N MET A 230 -4.59 -9.03 -16.22
CA MET A 230 -4.47 -7.57 -16.25
C MET A 230 -3.12 -7.13 -16.84
N LYS A 231 -2.00 -7.77 -16.42
CA LYS A 231 -0.67 -7.47 -16.95
C LYS A 231 -0.59 -7.77 -18.46
N ASP A 232 -1.15 -8.88 -18.89
CA ASP A 232 -1.21 -9.27 -20.31
C ASP A 232 -2.00 -8.25 -21.13
N ALA A 233 -3.15 -7.79 -20.64
CA ALA A 233 -3.95 -6.76 -21.31
C ALA A 233 -3.19 -5.43 -21.43
N VAL A 234 -2.43 -5.02 -20.41
CA VAL A 234 -1.57 -3.83 -20.49
C VAL A 234 -0.42 -4.05 -21.49
N ALA A 235 0.18 -5.24 -21.50
CA ALA A 235 1.29 -5.58 -22.39
C ALA A 235 0.90 -5.64 -23.89
N ARG A 236 -0.39 -5.85 -24.20
CA ARG A 236 -0.91 -5.81 -25.58
C ARG A 236 -1.13 -4.41 -26.12
N LEU A 237 -1.19 -3.39 -25.26
CA LEU A 237 -1.27 -2.00 -25.70
C LEU A 237 0.01 -1.60 -26.42
N THR A 238 -0.11 -0.67 -27.37
CA THR A 238 1.04 -0.14 -28.12
C THR A 238 1.05 1.39 -28.07
N ASP A 239 2.17 1.99 -28.44
CA ASP A 239 2.34 3.43 -28.66
C ASP A 239 1.74 4.32 -27.54
N GLY A 240 0.82 5.22 -27.89
CA GLY A 240 0.22 6.19 -26.97
C GLY A 240 -0.65 5.52 -25.90
N ALA A 241 -1.39 4.47 -26.26
CA ALA A 241 -2.18 3.69 -25.30
C ALA A 241 -1.30 3.00 -24.25
N ALA A 242 -0.19 2.40 -24.66
CA ALA A 242 0.77 1.78 -23.75
C ALA A 242 1.41 2.81 -22.81
N ALA A 243 1.87 3.94 -23.38
CA ALA A 243 2.46 5.03 -22.60
C ALA A 243 1.48 5.60 -21.57
N TYR A 244 0.20 5.77 -21.93
CA TYR A 244 -0.83 6.23 -21.02
C TYR A 244 -1.14 5.21 -19.92
N ALA A 245 -1.28 3.92 -20.24
CA ALA A 245 -1.51 2.88 -19.24
C ALA A 245 -0.34 2.76 -18.26
N GLN A 246 0.91 2.86 -18.73
CA GLN A 246 2.09 2.84 -17.86
C GLN A 246 2.15 4.10 -16.98
N ALA A 247 1.91 5.28 -17.55
CA ALA A 247 1.91 6.52 -16.78
C ALA A 247 0.80 6.53 -15.71
N PHE A 248 -0.34 5.89 -15.98
CA PHE A 248 -1.37 5.65 -14.97
C PHE A 248 -0.85 4.76 -13.84
N THR A 249 -0.22 3.62 -14.14
CA THR A 249 0.39 2.74 -13.13
C THR A 249 1.37 3.53 -12.26
N ASP A 250 2.31 4.26 -12.86
CA ASP A 250 3.34 5.01 -12.12
C ASP A 250 2.74 6.07 -11.19
N ALA A 251 1.71 6.80 -11.66
CA ALA A 251 1.06 7.83 -10.86
C ALA A 251 0.18 7.23 -9.75
N ALA A 252 -0.58 6.17 -10.06
CA ALA A 252 -1.41 5.48 -9.09
C ALA A 252 -0.56 4.78 -8.01
N ASP A 253 0.50 4.08 -8.41
CA ASP A 253 1.43 3.42 -7.49
C ASP A 253 2.20 4.45 -6.64
N MET A 254 2.48 5.66 -7.14
CA MET A 254 3.06 6.73 -6.29
C MET A 254 2.10 7.18 -5.19
N VAL A 255 0.81 7.37 -5.51
CA VAL A 255 -0.23 7.72 -4.53
C VAL A 255 -0.40 6.59 -3.52
N ASP A 256 -0.54 5.37 -4.01
CA ASP A 256 -0.77 4.19 -3.18
C ASP A 256 0.46 3.89 -2.31
N PHE A 257 1.68 4.06 -2.83
CA PHE A 257 2.89 3.90 -2.03
C PHE A 257 2.98 4.95 -0.91
N ALA A 258 2.72 6.22 -1.23
CA ALA A 258 2.74 7.28 -0.21
C ALA A 258 1.72 7.05 0.91
N VAL A 259 0.53 6.53 0.57
CA VAL A 259 -0.62 6.47 1.49
C VAL A 259 -0.86 5.08 2.09
N ASP A 260 -0.73 4.00 1.33
CA ASP A 260 -0.92 2.60 1.78
C ASP A 260 0.40 2.00 2.30
N ASP A 261 1.56 2.34 1.74
CA ASP A 261 2.82 1.76 2.24
C ASP A 261 3.48 2.64 3.31
N VAL A 262 3.61 3.95 3.07
CA VAL A 262 4.43 4.84 3.91
C VAL A 262 3.65 5.41 5.10
N LEU A 263 2.52 6.09 4.85
CA LEU A 263 1.72 6.71 5.91
C LEU A 263 1.43 5.75 7.08
N PRO A 264 1.02 4.48 6.87
CA PRO A 264 0.66 3.61 7.98
C PRO A 264 1.87 3.17 8.80
N GLN A 265 3.05 3.04 8.17
CA GLN A 265 4.31 2.80 8.88
C GLN A 265 4.63 3.98 9.80
N LEU A 266 4.52 5.21 9.28
CA LEU A 266 4.77 6.42 10.07
C LEU A 266 3.74 6.61 11.20
N VAL A 267 2.47 6.28 10.95
CA VAL A 267 1.43 6.34 12.00
C VAL A 267 1.65 5.29 13.08
N THR A 268 2.05 4.08 12.70
CA THR A 268 2.19 2.94 13.63
C THR A 268 3.49 3.02 14.45
N TYR A 269 4.61 3.31 13.77
CA TYR A 269 5.95 3.19 14.34
C TYR A 269 6.69 4.53 14.47
N GLY A 270 6.18 5.61 13.87
CA GLY A 270 6.87 6.88 13.83
C GLY A 270 7.96 6.89 12.76
N HIS A 271 9.11 7.50 13.06
CA HIS A 271 10.22 7.54 12.11
C HIS A 271 10.80 6.15 11.83
N PRO A 272 11.35 5.92 10.62
CA PRO A 272 12.04 4.67 10.30
C PRO A 272 13.10 4.31 11.33
N LYS A 273 13.15 3.02 11.68
CA LYS A 273 14.09 2.52 12.67
C LYS A 273 15.48 2.42 12.05
N ASP A 274 16.49 2.90 12.77
CA ASP A 274 17.89 2.64 12.44
C ASP A 274 18.22 1.17 12.76
N VAL A 275 18.68 0.44 11.75
CA VAL A 275 19.07 -0.97 11.87
C VAL A 275 20.59 -1.16 11.99
N GLY A 276 21.32 -0.06 12.20
CA GLY A 276 22.76 -0.03 12.37
C GLY A 276 23.54 -0.05 11.06
N ALA A 277 24.86 -0.13 11.18
CA ALA A 277 25.75 -0.23 10.03
C ALA A 277 25.52 -1.54 9.26
N ALA A 278 25.61 -1.47 7.93
CA ALA A 278 25.47 -2.64 7.10
C ALA A 278 26.72 -3.51 7.13
N ALA A 279 26.57 -4.78 7.50
CA ALA A 279 27.57 -5.80 7.21
C ALA A 279 27.26 -6.45 5.85
N ASP A 280 28.28 -6.82 5.08
CA ASP A 280 28.13 -7.51 3.78
C ASP A 280 27.14 -6.81 2.82
N LEU A 281 27.28 -5.48 2.70
CA LEU A 281 26.47 -4.63 1.83
C LEU A 281 26.77 -4.90 0.36
N ASP A 282 25.74 -5.33 -0.37
CA ASP A 282 25.74 -5.54 -1.80
C ASP A 282 24.70 -4.61 -2.46
N PHE A 283 25.08 -3.97 -3.57
CA PHE A 283 24.16 -3.22 -4.41
C PHE A 283 23.56 -4.13 -5.48
N LEU A 284 22.23 -4.25 -5.49
CA LEU A 284 21.45 -5.13 -6.38
C LEU A 284 20.75 -4.33 -7.51
N GLY A 285 21.42 -3.28 -8.00
CA GLY A 285 20.88 -2.32 -8.97
C GLY A 285 21.01 -0.88 -8.47
N GLU A 286 20.24 0.01 -9.07
CA GLU A 286 20.26 1.45 -8.73
C GLU A 286 19.49 1.77 -7.45
N ASP A 287 18.43 1.02 -7.15
CA ASP A 287 17.49 1.30 -6.05
C ASP A 287 17.42 0.18 -5.01
N ARG A 288 18.33 -0.80 -5.05
CA ARG A 288 18.27 -1.98 -4.17
C ARG A 288 19.60 -2.29 -3.53
N ILE A 289 19.55 -2.64 -2.26
CA ILE A 289 20.69 -3.13 -1.50
C ILE A 289 20.33 -4.39 -0.74
N ALA A 290 21.31 -5.25 -0.50
CA ALA A 290 21.20 -6.38 0.41
C ALA A 290 22.34 -6.36 1.42
N PHE A 291 22.04 -6.62 2.69
CA PHE A 291 23.02 -6.54 3.77
C PHE A 291 22.59 -7.41 4.95
N GLN A 292 23.53 -7.67 5.86
CA GLN A 292 23.25 -8.26 7.16
C GLN A 292 23.01 -7.13 8.18
N PRO A 293 21.79 -6.98 8.71
CA PRO A 293 21.48 -5.92 9.66
C PRO A 293 22.02 -6.25 11.06
N ALA A 294 22.42 -5.23 11.81
CA ALA A 294 22.88 -5.39 13.19
C ALA A 294 21.74 -5.77 14.15
N VAL A 295 20.51 -5.38 13.82
CA VAL A 295 19.28 -5.77 14.51
C VAL A 295 18.46 -6.64 13.57
N PRO A 296 17.95 -7.80 14.00
CA PRO A 296 17.15 -8.66 13.14
C PRO A 296 15.93 -7.93 12.56
N ILE A 297 15.77 -8.02 11.24
CA ILE A 297 14.59 -7.60 10.50
C ILE A 297 13.81 -8.85 10.16
N PHE A 298 12.53 -8.91 10.54
CA PHE A 298 11.73 -10.15 10.44
C PHE A 298 10.69 -10.17 9.32
N TRP A 299 10.46 -9.05 8.64
CA TRP A 299 9.35 -8.94 7.69
C TRP A 299 9.54 -7.80 6.70
N THR A 300 8.86 -7.95 5.56
CA THR A 300 8.82 -6.98 4.46
C THR A 300 7.85 -5.83 4.74
N GLY A 301 7.94 -4.76 3.96
CA GLY A 301 7.12 -3.55 4.06
C GLY A 301 7.60 -2.53 5.11
N MET A 302 8.49 -2.90 6.03
CA MET A 302 9.04 -1.97 7.01
C MET A 302 9.92 -0.89 6.39
N LEU A 303 9.83 0.33 6.91
CA LEU A 303 10.77 1.41 6.60
C LEU A 303 11.91 1.41 7.60
N VAL A 304 13.15 1.39 7.11
CA VAL A 304 14.37 1.34 7.93
C VAL A 304 15.43 2.30 7.41
N PHE A 305 16.26 2.79 8.32
CA PHE A 305 17.48 3.53 8.01
C PHE A 305 18.70 2.63 8.24
N VAL A 306 19.66 2.68 7.32
CA VAL A 306 20.92 1.94 7.43
C VAL A 306 22.01 2.95 7.75
N SER A 307 22.66 2.81 8.90
CA SER A 307 23.74 3.70 9.32
C SER A 307 25.06 3.37 8.61
N ASP A 308 25.06 3.45 7.27
CA ASP A 308 26.22 3.21 6.42
C ASP A 308 26.50 4.45 5.54
N PRO A 309 27.75 4.94 5.45
CA PRO A 309 28.09 6.11 4.63
C PRO A 309 27.74 5.99 3.14
N LEU A 310 27.53 4.76 2.63
CA LEU A 310 27.14 4.51 1.24
C LEU A 310 25.61 4.47 1.05
N VAL A 311 24.84 4.49 2.14
CA VAL A 311 23.38 4.40 2.14
C VAL A 311 22.81 5.63 2.82
N GLU A 312 22.59 6.68 2.04
CA GLU A 312 22.06 7.94 2.57
C GLU A 312 20.53 7.94 2.69
N GLU A 313 19.82 6.97 2.11
CA GLU A 313 18.36 6.96 2.02
C GLU A 313 17.70 5.96 2.96
N VAL A 314 16.42 6.18 3.28
CA VAL A 314 15.61 5.16 3.93
C VAL A 314 15.20 4.10 2.93
N GLY A 315 15.25 2.85 3.37
CA GLY A 315 14.86 1.69 2.58
C GLY A 315 13.54 1.08 3.07
N GLN A 316 12.75 0.55 2.14
CA GLN A 316 11.68 -0.38 2.46
C GLN A 316 12.22 -1.81 2.38
N VAL A 317 11.99 -2.62 3.41
CA VAL A 317 12.35 -4.05 3.40
C VAL A 317 11.49 -4.77 2.37
N ILE A 318 12.09 -5.30 1.30
CA ILE A 318 11.40 -6.07 0.26
C ILE A 318 11.73 -7.56 0.33
N GLY A 319 12.72 -7.94 1.13
CA GLY A 319 13.05 -9.34 1.40
C GLY A 319 13.82 -9.49 2.71
N ALA A 320 13.64 -10.63 3.37
CA ALA A 320 14.45 -11.05 4.50
C ALA A 320 14.68 -12.56 4.40
N SER A 321 15.92 -13.01 4.60
CA SER A 321 16.28 -14.42 4.64
C SER A 321 17.00 -14.76 5.93
N PHE A 322 16.70 -15.94 6.47
CA PHE A 322 17.23 -16.43 7.74
C PHE A 322 17.85 -17.80 7.50
N ASN A 323 19.13 -17.95 7.84
CA ASN A 323 19.77 -19.25 7.87
C ASN A 323 19.98 -19.68 9.32
N PHE A 324 19.34 -20.80 9.70
CA PHE A 324 19.41 -21.36 11.04
C PHE A 324 20.47 -22.47 11.19
N GLY A 325 21.56 -22.39 10.43
CA GLY A 325 22.62 -23.41 10.40
C GLY A 325 23.80 -23.10 11.32
N GLY A 326 24.12 -24.00 12.26
CA GLY A 326 25.45 -24.05 12.90
C GLY A 326 25.76 -23.05 14.01
N GLY A 327 24.76 -22.39 14.60
CA GLY A 327 24.95 -21.51 15.77
C GLY A 327 25.25 -20.05 15.45
N ILE A 328 25.31 -19.67 14.17
CA ILE A 328 25.25 -18.27 13.73
C ILE A 328 23.97 -18.11 12.91
N GLU A 329 23.02 -17.36 13.44
CA GLU A 329 21.87 -16.88 12.68
C GLU A 329 22.38 -15.83 11.69
N SER A 330 22.45 -16.15 10.40
CA SER A 330 22.64 -15.10 9.38
C SER A 330 21.28 -14.60 8.92
N ASN A 331 20.95 -13.38 9.32
CA ASN A 331 19.84 -12.60 8.79
C ASN A 331 20.39 -11.77 7.63
N ARG A 332 19.80 -11.87 6.43
CA ARG A 332 20.10 -10.99 5.32
C ARG A 332 18.82 -10.29 4.89
N ALA A 333 18.85 -8.96 4.85
CA ALA A 333 17.73 -8.14 4.44
C ALA A 333 18.02 -7.53 3.06
N THR A 334 16.97 -7.41 2.24
CA THR A 334 16.99 -6.69 0.97
C THR A 334 16.09 -5.48 1.08
N LEU A 335 16.63 -4.30 0.80
CA LEU A 335 15.87 -3.05 0.79
C LEU A 335 15.69 -2.53 -0.63
N ARG A 336 14.55 -1.90 -0.86
CA ARG A 336 14.38 -0.90 -1.91
C ARG A 336 14.65 0.48 -1.30
N LEU A 337 15.69 1.16 -1.76
CA LEU A 337 16.01 2.53 -1.37
C LEU A 337 14.94 3.48 -1.88
N LEU A 338 14.55 4.43 -1.03
CA LEU A 338 13.47 5.38 -1.31
C LEU A 338 14.04 6.80 -1.36
N PRO A 339 14.33 7.33 -2.56
CA PRO A 339 14.94 8.64 -2.71
C PRO A 339 14.17 9.76 -2.00
N GLY A 340 14.92 10.77 -1.53
CA GLY A 340 14.41 11.99 -0.92
C GLY A 340 13.91 11.84 0.51
N ALA A 341 14.06 10.66 1.11
CA ALA A 341 13.59 10.38 2.46
C ALA A 341 14.49 11.06 3.51
N ALA A 342 15.80 10.87 3.40
CA ALA A 342 16.75 11.46 4.34
C ALA A 342 16.73 12.99 4.31
N ALA A 343 16.61 13.57 3.10
CA ALA A 343 16.50 15.02 2.91
C ALA A 343 15.24 15.63 3.58
N SER A 344 14.20 14.82 3.83
CA SER A 344 12.98 15.26 4.53
C SER A 344 13.15 15.26 6.06
N TRP A 345 14.00 14.38 6.60
CA TRP A 345 14.22 14.24 8.04
C TRP A 345 15.50 14.92 8.54
N GLY A 346 16.26 15.56 7.65
CA GLY A 346 17.49 16.28 8.01
C GLY A 346 18.61 15.36 8.47
N LEU A 347 18.64 14.13 7.94
CA LEU A 347 19.69 13.15 8.13
C LEU A 347 20.87 13.39 7.19
#